data_AF-A0A8J6Q686-F1
#
_entry.id   AF-A0A8J6Q686-F1
#
_cell.length_a   1.000
_cell.length_b   1.000
_cell.length_c   1.000
_cell.angle_alpha   90.00
_cell.angle_beta   90.00
_cell.angle_gamma   90.00
#
_symmetry.space_group_name_H-M   'P 1'
#
loop_
_entity.id
_entity.type
_entity.pdbx_description
1 polymer ?
#
loop_
_entity_poly.entity_id
_entity_poly.type
_entity_poly.pdbx_seq_one_letter_code
_entity_poly.pdbx_strand_id
1 'polypeptide(L)'
;PHMKVDVQDLDCDFFAFSAHKMCGPTGIGVLYGKKALLNKMDPVEFGGEMIDFVGLQESTWKELPWKFEGGTPIIAGAIGLG
;
A
#
# COMPACT_ATOMS: atom_id res chain seq x y z
N PRO A 1 17.41 5.04 9.73
CA PRO A 1 16.71 5.30 8.45
C PRO A 1 16.81 6.78 8.06
N HIS A 2 18.05 7.24 7.89
CA HIS A 2 18.40 8.56 7.36
C HIS A 2 19.23 8.41 6.07
N MET A 3 19.28 7.19 5.53
CA MET A 3 19.97 6.88 4.28
C MET A 3 19.01 7.12 3.14
N LYS A 4 19.47 7.81 2.10
CA LYS A 4 18.72 7.95 0.86
C LYS A 4 18.55 6.56 0.25
N VAL A 5 17.32 6.19 -0.07
CA VAL A 5 16.99 4.96 -0.80
C VAL A 5 16.40 5.36 -2.13
N ASP A 6 16.93 4.79 -3.20
CA ASP A 6 16.37 4.88 -4.54
C ASP A 6 15.95 3.47 -4.96
N VAL A 7 14.63 3.22 -4.95
CA VAL A 7 14.08 1.90 -5.29
C VAL A 7 14.24 1.53 -6.76
N GLN A 8 14.48 2.52 -7.64
CA GLN A 8 14.75 2.28 -9.05
C GLN A 8 16.20 1.83 -9.26
N ASP A 9 17.16 2.50 -8.59
CA ASP A 9 18.57 2.10 -8.62
C ASP A 9 18.80 0.74 -7.93
N LEU A 10 18.09 0.47 -6.83
CA LEU A 10 18.11 -0.85 -6.18
C LEU A 10 17.53 -1.96 -7.07
N ASP A 11 16.70 -1.62 -8.05
CA ASP A 11 15.91 -2.53 -8.89
C ASP A 11 15.18 -3.65 -8.10
N CYS A 12 14.81 -3.37 -6.85
CA CYS A 12 14.13 -4.32 -6.00
C CYS A 12 12.65 -4.49 -6.42
N ASP A 13 12.13 -5.70 -6.32
CA ASP A 13 10.72 -5.98 -6.68
C ASP A 13 9.74 -5.38 -5.67
N PHE A 14 10.12 -5.43 -4.38
CA PHE A 14 9.37 -4.89 -3.26
C PHE A 14 10.29 -4.24 -2.25
N PHE A 15 9.80 -3.20 -1.58
CA PHE A 15 10.51 -2.53 -0.49
C PHE A 15 9.50 -2.10 0.57
N ALA A 16 9.76 -2.41 1.83
CA ALA A 16 8.84 -2.11 2.93
C ALA A 16 9.54 -1.37 4.07
N PHE A 17 8.84 -0.45 4.71
CA PHE A 17 9.33 0.23 5.91
C PHE A 17 8.19 0.65 6.85
N SER A 18 8.56 0.98 8.09
CA SER A 18 7.63 1.47 9.12
C SER A 18 7.97 2.90 9.51
N ALA A 19 6.98 3.79 9.53
CA ALA A 19 7.20 5.22 9.74
C ALA A 19 7.76 5.56 11.12
N HIS A 20 7.35 4.86 12.17
CA HIS A 20 7.84 5.10 13.54
C HIS A 20 9.35 4.90 13.70
N LYS A 21 10.01 4.18 12.78
CA LYS A 21 11.47 4.06 12.77
C LYS A 21 12.13 5.28 12.13
N MET A 22 11.38 6.08 11.38
CA MET A 22 11.80 7.29 10.65
C MET A 22 11.29 8.58 11.31
N CYS A 23 11.06 8.55 12.62
CA CYS A 23 10.50 9.67 13.39
C CYS A 23 9.08 10.09 12.95
N GLY A 24 8.36 9.23 12.22
CA GLY A 24 6.96 9.42 11.85
C GLY A 24 5.98 8.76 12.84
N PRO A 25 4.67 8.78 12.54
CA PRO A 25 3.63 8.21 13.40
C PRO A 25 3.76 6.69 13.60
N THR A 26 3.17 6.18 14.69
CA THR A 26 2.96 4.74 14.88
C THR A 26 1.76 4.25 14.06
N GLY A 27 1.70 2.95 13.79
CA GLY A 27 0.57 2.33 13.08
C GLY A 27 0.53 2.54 11.55
N ILE A 28 1.47 3.30 10.98
CA ILE A 28 1.60 3.49 9.52
C ILE A 28 2.91 2.89 8.99
N GLY A 29 2.80 2.24 7.84
CA GLY A 29 3.92 1.67 7.08
C GLY A 29 3.69 1.88 5.59
N VAL A 30 4.70 1.53 4.80
CA VAL A 30 4.67 1.63 3.34
C VAL A 30 5.14 0.32 2.73
N LEU A 31 4.46 -0.08 1.66
CA LEU A 31 4.91 -1.11 0.73
C LEU A 31 5.05 -0.49 -0.65
N TYR A 32 6.29 -0.43 -1.13
CA TYR A 32 6.59 -0.26 -2.54
C TYR A 32 6.58 -1.63 -3.22
N GLY A 33 6.07 -1.67 -4.45
CA GLY A 33 6.21 -2.81 -5.34
C GLY A 33 6.22 -2.37 -6.79
N LYS A 34 6.93 -3.11 -7.65
CA LYS A 34 6.90 -2.86 -9.10
C LYS A 34 5.47 -2.99 -9.62
N LYS A 35 4.99 -2.00 -10.39
CA LYS A 35 3.62 -1.93 -10.90
C LYS A 35 3.16 -3.22 -11.60
N ALA A 36 4.02 -3.81 -12.41
CA ALA A 36 3.72 -5.06 -13.13
C ALA A 36 3.49 -6.25 -12.20
N LEU A 37 4.16 -6.29 -11.04
CA LEU A 37 3.98 -7.33 -10.03
C LEU A 37 2.73 -7.06 -9.21
N LEU A 38 2.56 -5.83 -8.72
CA LEU A 38 1.38 -5.42 -7.98
C LEU A 38 0.09 -5.67 -8.77
N ASN A 39 0.07 -5.41 -10.08
CA ASN A 39 -1.09 -5.72 -10.92
C ASN A 39 -1.44 -7.21 -10.97
N LYS A 40 -0.46 -8.11 -10.87
CA LYS A 40 -0.66 -9.57 -10.91
C LYS A 40 -1.04 -10.18 -9.56
N MET A 41 -0.86 -9.44 -8.47
CA MET A 41 -1.18 -9.93 -7.13
C MET A 41 -2.66 -9.78 -6.81
N ASP A 42 -3.21 -10.74 -6.07
CA ASP A 42 -4.54 -10.62 -5.48
C ASP A 42 -4.53 -9.67 -4.29
N PRO A 43 -5.66 -9.02 -3.97
CA PRO A 43 -5.80 -8.25 -2.74
C PRO A 43 -5.48 -9.08 -1.49
N VAL A 44 -4.94 -8.41 -0.46
CA VAL A 44 -4.58 -9.06 0.81
C VAL A 44 -5.69 -8.90 1.84
N GLU A 45 -6.25 -7.69 1.94
CA GLU A 45 -7.36 -7.35 2.82
C GLU A 45 -8.56 -6.93 1.98
N PHE A 46 -9.76 -7.33 2.40
CA PHE A 46 -11.00 -7.09 1.68
C PHE A 46 -11.93 -6.21 2.53
N GLY A 47 -12.70 -5.34 1.88
CA GLY A 47 -13.64 -4.46 2.56
C GLY A 47 -14.06 -3.29 1.70
N GLY A 48 -14.57 -2.22 2.33
CA GLY A 48 -14.83 -0.97 1.62
C GLY A 48 -13.56 -0.37 1.00
N GLU A 49 -13.72 0.64 0.14
CA GLU A 49 -12.64 1.39 -0.52
C GLU A 49 -11.71 0.64 -1.49
N MET A 50 -11.54 -0.68 -1.39
CA MET A 50 -10.68 -1.46 -2.30
C MET A 50 -11.43 -2.13 -3.47
N ILE A 51 -12.77 -2.21 -3.36
CA ILE A 51 -13.65 -2.82 -4.37
C ILE A 51 -14.14 -1.75 -5.35
N ASP A 52 -14.25 -2.10 -6.63
CA ASP A 52 -14.89 -1.29 -7.67
C ASP A 52 -16.39 -1.64 -7.78
N PHE A 53 -16.72 -2.92 -8.03
CA PHE A 53 -18.11 -3.42 -7.99
C PHE A 53 -18.26 -4.64 -7.08
N VAL A 54 -19.37 -4.67 -6.32
CA VAL A 54 -19.79 -5.80 -5.49
C VAL A 54 -21.06 -6.40 -6.08
N GLY A 55 -20.98 -7.65 -6.53
CA GLY A 55 -22.13 -8.49 -6.86
C GLY A 55 -22.43 -9.50 -5.76
N LEU A 56 -23.52 -10.27 -5.92
CA LEU A 56 -23.88 -11.33 -4.97
C LEU A 56 -22.86 -12.48 -4.95
N GLN A 57 -22.22 -12.75 -6.10
CA GLN A 57 -21.36 -13.92 -6.32
C GLN A 57 -19.92 -13.56 -6.71
N GLU A 58 -19.69 -12.34 -7.18
CA GLU A 58 -18.41 -11.87 -7.69
C GLU A 58 -18.16 -10.42 -7.30
N SER A 59 -16.89 -9.99 -7.36
CA SER A 59 -16.50 -8.62 -7.10
C SER A 59 -15.27 -8.26 -7.95
N THR A 60 -15.15 -6.99 -8.32
CA THR A 60 -14.00 -6.45 -9.04
C THR A 60 -13.23 -5.49 -8.15
N TRP A 61 -11.91 -5.43 -8.31
CA TRP A 61 -11.05 -4.61 -7.46
C TRP A 61 -10.71 -3.28 -8.14
N LYS A 62 -10.50 -2.22 -7.33
CA LYS A 62 -10.01 -0.94 -7.84
C LYS A 62 -8.62 -1.09 -8.46
N GLU A 63 -8.18 -0.05 -9.16
CA GLU A 63 -6.80 0.03 -9.63
C GLU A 63 -5.80 0.22 -8.47
N LEU A 64 -4.51 0.16 -8.79
CA LEU A 64 -3.45 0.43 -7.82
C LEU A 64 -3.47 1.91 -7.40
N PRO A 65 -3.19 2.24 -6.13
CA PRO A 65 -2.82 1.33 -5.04
C PRO A 65 -4.03 0.76 -4.25
N TRP A 66 -5.23 1.31 -4.46
CA TRP A 66 -6.40 1.11 -3.59
C TRP A 66 -6.85 -0.33 -3.43
N LYS A 67 -6.57 -1.21 -4.39
CA LYS A 67 -6.89 -2.64 -4.26
C LYS A 67 -6.24 -3.33 -3.04
N PHE A 68 -5.22 -2.71 -2.44
CA PHE A 68 -4.54 -3.23 -1.24
C PHE A 68 -4.85 -2.46 0.04
N GLU A 69 -5.73 -1.47 0.00
CA GLU A 69 -6.03 -0.58 1.12
C GLU A 69 -7.52 -0.71 1.49
N GLY A 70 -7.92 -1.90 1.92
CA GLY A 70 -9.30 -2.20 2.30
C GLY A 70 -9.71 -1.50 3.59
N GLY A 71 -10.81 -0.74 3.51
CA GLY A 71 -11.37 0.01 4.62
C GLY A 71 -10.79 1.42 4.78
N THR A 72 -11.09 2.06 5.91
CA THR A 72 -10.59 3.41 6.19
C THR A 72 -9.10 3.35 6.51
N PRO A 73 -8.23 4.05 5.75
CA PRO A 73 -6.80 4.05 6.02
C PRO A 73 -6.46 4.83 7.29
N ILE A 74 -5.22 4.72 7.76
CA ILE A 74 -4.72 5.51 8.90
C ILE A 74 -4.39 6.95 8.46
N ILE A 75 -5.42 7.73 8.12
CA ILE A 75 -5.32 9.04 7.44
C ILE A 75 -4.31 9.97 8.10
N ALA A 76 -4.41 10.18 9.43
CA ALA A 76 -3.48 11.04 10.16
C ALA A 76 -2.04 10.49 10.16
N GLY A 77 -1.89 9.16 10.15
CA GLY A 77 -0.60 8.49 10.04
C GLY A 77 0.06 8.71 8.68
N ALA A 78 -0.72 8.59 7.59
CA ALA A 78 -0.25 8.87 6.24
C ALA A 78 0.18 10.33 6.07
N ILE A 79 -0.63 11.28 6.55
CA ILE A 79 -0.27 12.71 6.53
C ILE A 79 1.00 12.98 7.35
N GLY A 80 1.14 12.36 8.53
CA GLY A 80 2.32 12.56 9.37
C GLY A 80 3.58 11.86 8.87
N LEU A 81 3.47 10.90 7.94
CA LEU A 81 4.61 10.28 7.27
C LEU A 81 5.26 11.22 6.25
N GLY A 82 4.46 12.08 5.60
CA GLY A 82 4.92 13.07 4.61
C GLY A 82 4.61 12.70 3.17
#